data_AF-A0A2W4J8X2-F1
#
_entry.id   AF-A0A2W4J8X2-F1
#
_cell.length_a   1.000
_cell.length_b   1.000
_cell.length_c   1.000
_cell.angle_alpha   90.00
_cell.angle_beta   90.00
_cell.angle_gamma   90.00
#
_symmetry.space_group_name_H-M   'P 1'
#
loop_
_entity.id
_entity.type
_entity.pdbx_description
1 polymer ?
#
loop_
_entity_poly.entity_id
_entity_poly.type
_entity_poly.pdbx_seq_one_letter_code
_entity_poly.pdbx_strand_id
1 'polypeptide(L)'
;WQEVLVPLVGARWGVAELTGNSRTPGEIRAVRAEGLRKVAPALTPPGSVRETGVPPWEETIAGDRLVGRLSELVDRELAAADGGTVAVLGPPRLVSSLRPKLHRERVSVLTVQRAKGLEFDAVIVLEPEEIAAASPRGYSDLYVALTRATQRLGVIRTE
;
A
#
# COMPACT_ATOMS: atom_id res chain seq x y z
N TRP A 1 4.28 7.99 -22.97
CA TRP A 1 4.23 9.44 -23.25
C TRP A 1 4.42 9.75 -24.72
N GLN A 2 5.54 9.33 -25.33
CA GLN A 2 5.80 9.53 -26.76
C GLN A 2 4.62 9.09 -27.66
N GLU A 3 4.12 7.87 -27.50
CA GLU A 3 2.99 7.32 -28.29
C GLU A 3 1.71 8.18 -28.22
N VAL A 4 1.48 8.87 -27.09
CA VAL A 4 0.28 9.67 -26.86
C VAL A 4 0.48 11.14 -27.27
N LEU A 5 1.69 11.68 -27.04
CA LEU A 5 1.97 13.11 -27.23
C LEU A 5 2.46 13.45 -28.64
N VAL A 6 3.19 12.55 -29.30
CA VAL A 6 3.72 12.81 -30.66
C VAL A 6 2.61 13.16 -31.66
N PRO A 7 1.43 12.48 -31.67
CA PRO A 7 0.33 12.86 -32.55
C PRO A 7 -0.24 14.27 -32.33
N LEU A 8 -0.08 14.84 -31.13
CA LEU A 8 -0.68 16.13 -30.74
C LEU A 8 0.30 17.30 -30.81
N VAL A 9 1.55 17.07 -30.41
CA VAL A 9 2.55 18.13 -30.23
C VAL A 9 3.87 17.87 -30.96
N GLY A 10 3.96 16.79 -31.74
CA GLY A 10 5.19 16.39 -32.44
C GLY A 10 6.34 16.16 -31.46
N ALA A 11 7.51 16.72 -31.77
CA ALA A 11 8.70 16.63 -30.90
C ALA A 11 8.76 17.70 -29.79
N ARG A 12 7.74 18.55 -29.64
CA ARG A 12 7.74 19.67 -28.69
C ARG A 12 7.32 19.24 -27.27
N TRP A 13 7.97 18.22 -26.74
CA TRP A 13 7.75 17.74 -25.38
C TRP A 13 9.07 17.29 -24.75
N GLY A 14 9.11 17.32 -23.43
CA GLY A 14 10.21 16.79 -22.63
C GLY A 14 9.68 16.10 -21.39
N VAL A 15 10.47 15.19 -20.81
CA VAL A 15 10.17 14.54 -19.54
C VAL A 15 11.12 15.08 -18.49
N ALA A 16 10.57 15.58 -17.39
CA ALA A 16 11.32 15.86 -16.17
C ALA A 16 10.88 14.84 -15.12
N GLU A 17 11.81 13.98 -14.69
CA GLU A 17 11.54 12.96 -13.68
C GLU A 17 11.80 13.51 -12.27
N LEU A 18 10.86 13.27 -11.36
CA LEU A 18 11.03 13.58 -9.94
C LEU A 18 11.58 12.35 -9.21
N THR A 19 12.82 12.43 -8.75
CA THR A 19 13.55 11.29 -8.15
C THR A 19 13.53 11.28 -6.62
N GLY A 20 13.07 12.36 -5.99
CA GLY A 20 12.93 12.48 -4.53
C GLY A 20 11.51 12.17 -4.06
N ASN A 21 11.38 11.27 -3.08
CA ASN A 21 10.12 10.93 -2.43
C ASN A 21 10.10 11.42 -0.98
N SER A 22 9.25 12.40 -0.67
CA SER A 22 9.04 12.90 0.69
C SER A 22 7.86 12.25 1.42
N ARG A 23 7.06 11.45 0.71
CA ARG A 23 5.78 10.92 1.21
C ARG A 23 5.82 9.47 1.71
N THR A 24 6.78 8.65 1.28
CA THR A 24 6.94 7.26 1.76
C THR A 24 8.27 7.09 2.48
N PRO A 25 8.28 6.70 3.77
CA PRO A 25 9.49 6.49 4.55
C PRO A 25 10.46 5.46 3.96
N GLY A 26 11.75 5.59 4.30
CA GLY A 26 12.83 4.74 3.82
C GLY A 26 12.69 3.25 4.18
N GLU A 27 12.00 2.95 5.27
CA GLU A 27 11.77 1.60 5.80
C GLU A 27 10.71 0.85 4.98
N ILE A 28 9.64 1.54 4.58
CA ILE A 28 8.61 1.01 3.66
C ILE A 28 9.21 0.77 2.26
N ARG A 29 10.21 1.58 1.87
CA ARG A 29 10.94 1.38 0.62
C ARG A 29 11.78 0.08 0.61
N ALA A 30 12.28 -0.40 1.74
CA ALA A 30 13.06 -1.64 1.79
C ALA A 30 12.17 -2.87 1.45
N VAL A 31 10.98 -2.95 2.04
CA VAL A 31 9.96 -3.98 1.72
C VAL A 31 9.46 -3.84 0.27
N ARG A 32 9.38 -2.60 -0.25
CA ARG A 32 9.01 -2.29 -1.64
C ARG A 32 10.05 -2.77 -2.66
N ALA A 33 11.34 -2.79 -2.33
CA ALA A 33 12.41 -3.07 -3.29
C ALA A 33 12.31 -4.49 -3.87
N GLU A 34 11.85 -5.47 -3.09
CA GLU A 34 11.65 -6.84 -3.56
C GLU A 34 10.42 -6.96 -4.48
N GLY A 35 9.30 -6.34 -4.11
CA GLY A 35 8.11 -6.28 -4.97
C GLY A 35 8.38 -5.53 -6.28
N LEU A 36 9.01 -4.36 -6.21
CA LEU A 36 9.31 -3.48 -7.36
C LEU A 36 10.25 -4.15 -8.38
N ARG A 37 11.23 -4.95 -7.92
CA ARG A 37 12.07 -5.78 -8.81
C ARG A 37 11.26 -6.82 -9.60
N LYS A 38 10.17 -7.34 -9.03
CA LYS A 38 9.28 -8.31 -9.72
C LYS A 38 8.30 -7.60 -10.68
N VAL A 39 7.93 -6.35 -10.41
CA VAL A 39 6.94 -5.60 -11.20
C VAL A 39 7.56 -4.86 -12.39
N ALA A 40 8.66 -4.17 -12.13
CA ALA A 40 9.27 -3.22 -13.04
C ALA A 40 10.77 -3.15 -12.74
N PRO A 41 11.54 -4.19 -13.10
CA PRO A 41 12.96 -4.30 -12.78
C PRO A 41 13.83 -3.17 -13.33
N ALA A 42 13.35 -2.46 -14.35
CA ALA A 42 14.01 -1.30 -14.94
C ALA A 42 13.78 0.03 -14.18
N LEU A 43 12.88 0.05 -13.20
CA LEU A 43 12.62 1.25 -12.38
C LEU A 43 13.50 1.24 -11.14
N THR A 44 14.28 2.29 -10.96
CA THR A 44 14.99 2.55 -9.70
C THR A 44 13.98 3.17 -8.72
N PRO A 45 13.79 2.61 -7.51
CA PRO A 45 12.95 3.25 -6.50
C PRO A 45 13.48 4.67 -6.21
N PRO A 46 12.63 5.71 -6.19
CA PRO A 46 13.07 7.05 -5.83
C PRO A 46 13.65 7.08 -4.41
N GLY A 47 14.65 7.94 -4.20
CA GLY A 47 15.24 8.14 -2.88
C GLY A 47 14.18 8.65 -1.91
N SER A 48 14.02 8.02 -0.75
CA SER A 48 13.25 8.60 0.35
C SER A 48 14.11 9.63 1.05
N VAL A 49 13.57 10.84 1.24
CA VAL A 49 14.16 11.89 2.10
C VAL A 49 13.56 11.89 3.51
N ARG A 50 12.67 10.92 3.81
CA ARG A 50 12.02 10.78 5.12
C ARG A 50 12.32 9.41 5.71
N GLU A 51 12.68 9.39 6.98
CA GLU A 51 12.79 8.20 7.83
C GLU A 51 11.77 8.35 8.96
N THR A 52 11.14 7.24 9.35
CA THR A 52 10.16 7.24 10.45
C THR A 52 10.67 6.50 11.68
N GLY A 53 11.75 5.73 11.54
CA GLY A 53 12.29 4.89 12.59
C GLY A 53 11.42 3.67 12.94
N VAL A 54 10.32 3.45 12.21
CA VAL A 54 9.39 2.34 12.45
C VAL A 54 9.49 1.33 11.30
N PRO A 55 10.05 0.14 11.54
CA PRO A 55 10.09 -0.89 10.51
C PRO A 55 8.68 -1.44 10.23
N PRO A 56 8.37 -1.82 8.97
CA PRO A 56 7.19 -2.59 8.67
C PRO A 56 7.16 -3.90 9.45
N TRP A 57 5.97 -4.38 9.77
CA TRP A 57 5.77 -5.67 10.46
C TRP A 57 4.96 -6.63 9.59
N GLU A 58 5.16 -7.92 9.81
CA GLU A 58 4.39 -8.99 9.18
C GLU A 58 3.84 -9.94 10.24
N GLU A 59 2.61 -10.42 10.05
CA GLU A 59 1.97 -11.38 10.94
C GLU A 59 1.18 -12.42 10.14
N THR A 60 1.30 -13.70 10.49
CA THR A 60 0.44 -14.77 9.96
C THR A 60 -0.62 -15.09 11.01
N ILE A 61 -1.89 -15.12 10.62
CA ILE A 61 -3.03 -15.25 11.53
C ILE A 61 -3.94 -16.36 11.05
N ALA A 62 -4.27 -17.32 11.91
CA ALA A 62 -5.29 -18.33 11.61
C ALA A 62 -6.62 -17.68 11.15
N GLY A 63 -7.23 -18.19 10.08
CA GLY A 63 -8.38 -17.55 9.43
C GLY A 63 -9.59 -17.33 10.35
N ASP A 64 -9.79 -18.21 11.33
CA ASP A 64 -10.85 -18.11 12.35
C ASP A 64 -10.60 -16.96 13.35
N ARG A 65 -9.35 -16.55 13.55
CA ARG A 65 -8.95 -15.44 14.45
C ARG A 65 -8.77 -14.10 13.74
N LEU A 66 -8.79 -14.09 12.41
CA LEU A 66 -8.48 -12.91 11.59
C LEU A 66 -9.23 -11.66 12.06
N VAL A 67 -10.54 -11.75 12.27
CA VAL A 67 -11.37 -10.58 12.62
C VAL A 67 -10.94 -9.97 13.94
N GLY A 68 -10.83 -10.80 14.98
CA GLY A 68 -10.48 -10.33 16.34
C GLY A 68 -9.09 -9.71 16.36
N ARG A 69 -8.12 -10.43 15.80
CA ARG A 69 -6.74 -9.98 15.78
C ARG A 69 -6.53 -8.72 14.92
N LEU A 70 -7.19 -8.64 13.76
CA LEU A 70 -7.14 -7.46 12.91
C LEU A 70 -7.76 -6.24 13.59
N SER A 71 -8.82 -6.42 14.39
CA SER A 71 -9.40 -5.32 15.18
C SER A 71 -8.38 -4.76 16.18
N GLU A 72 -7.69 -5.62 16.92
CA GLU A 72 -6.62 -5.21 17.86
C GLU A 72 -5.49 -4.47 17.15
N LEU A 73 -5.06 -4.97 15.98
CA LEU A 73 -4.00 -4.35 15.19
C LEU A 73 -4.44 -2.98 14.67
N VAL A 74 -5.68 -2.84 14.21
CA VAL A 74 -6.24 -1.55 13.80
C VAL A 74 -6.25 -0.55 14.95
N ASP A 75 -6.65 -0.97 16.17
CA ASP A 75 -6.63 -0.11 17.34
C ASP A 75 -5.21 0.32 17.73
N ARG A 76 -4.25 -0.60 17.65
CA ARG A 76 -2.83 -0.30 17.86
C ARG A 76 -2.30 0.73 16.87
N GLU A 77 -2.57 0.54 15.58
CA GLU A 77 -2.10 1.48 14.55
C GLU A 77 -2.80 2.83 14.64
N LEU A 78 -4.09 2.88 14.99
CA LEU A 78 -4.83 4.13 15.23
C LEU A 78 -4.25 4.95 16.38
N ALA A 79 -3.88 4.27 17.48
CA ALA A 79 -3.25 4.91 18.63
C ALA A 79 -1.85 5.44 18.26
N ALA A 80 -1.08 4.66 17.50
CA ALA A 80 0.25 5.06 17.06
C ALA A 80 0.26 6.16 15.99
N ALA A 81 -0.82 6.31 15.23
CA ALA A 81 -0.97 7.34 14.19
C ALA A 81 -1.31 8.74 14.76
N ASP A 82 -1.52 8.89 16.07
CA ASP A 82 -1.72 10.16 16.79
C ASP A 82 -2.68 11.15 16.08
N GLY A 83 -3.94 10.75 15.91
CA GLY A 83 -4.95 11.52 15.18
C GLY A 83 -4.97 11.27 13.66
N GLY A 84 -3.99 10.54 13.12
CA GLY A 84 -3.94 10.12 11.72
C GLY A 84 -4.95 9.05 11.30
N THR A 85 -4.83 8.62 10.06
CA THR A 85 -5.75 7.68 9.39
C THR A 85 -5.14 6.30 9.20
N VAL A 86 -5.99 5.26 9.28
CA VAL A 86 -5.58 3.87 9.09
C VAL A 86 -6.39 3.23 7.96
N ALA A 87 -5.72 2.52 7.05
CA ALA A 87 -6.39 1.71 6.04
C ALA A 87 -6.08 0.22 6.18
N VAL A 88 -7.11 -0.60 6.01
CA VAL A 88 -6.97 -2.04 5.76
C VAL A 88 -7.24 -2.27 4.28
N LEU A 89 -6.21 -2.74 3.57
CA LEU A 89 -6.26 -3.01 2.14
C LEU A 89 -6.23 -4.51 1.90
N GLY A 90 -7.15 -5.05 1.11
CA GLY A 90 -7.20 -6.48 0.86
C GLY A 90 -7.98 -6.85 -0.39
N PRO A 91 -8.06 -8.16 -0.71
CA PRO A 91 -8.88 -8.66 -1.80
C PRO A 91 -10.38 -8.39 -1.55
N PRO A 92 -11.20 -8.24 -2.62
CA PRO A 92 -12.61 -7.85 -2.51
C PRO A 92 -13.45 -8.71 -1.55
N ARG A 93 -13.18 -10.03 -1.49
CA ARG A 93 -13.87 -10.98 -0.61
C ARG A 93 -13.69 -10.63 0.89
N LEU A 94 -12.45 -10.32 1.29
CA LEU A 94 -12.12 -9.96 2.68
C LEU A 94 -12.59 -8.55 3.02
N VAL A 95 -12.41 -7.61 2.09
CA VAL A 95 -12.90 -6.23 2.28
C VAL A 95 -14.40 -6.22 2.57
N SER A 96 -15.17 -6.98 1.81
CA SER A 96 -16.62 -7.04 1.98
C SER A 96 -17.04 -7.63 3.33
N SER A 97 -16.32 -8.64 3.83
CA SER A 97 -16.63 -9.29 5.11
C SER A 97 -16.12 -8.52 6.33
N LEU A 98 -15.03 -7.76 6.18
CA LEU A 98 -14.36 -7.03 7.27
C LEU A 98 -14.87 -5.60 7.46
N ARG A 99 -15.30 -4.93 6.38
CA ARG A 99 -15.78 -3.54 6.43
C ARG A 99 -16.84 -3.27 7.50
N PRO A 100 -17.89 -4.09 7.68
CA PRO A 100 -18.87 -3.86 8.76
C PRO A 100 -18.30 -4.14 10.16
N LYS A 101 -17.23 -4.94 10.28
CA LYS A 101 -16.66 -5.39 11.55
C LYS A 101 -15.58 -4.46 12.11
N LEU A 102 -14.97 -3.64 11.26
CA LEU A 102 -13.85 -2.76 11.62
C LEU A 102 -14.20 -1.27 11.59
N HIS A 103 -15.49 -0.94 11.55
CA HIS A 103 -15.96 0.44 11.40
C HIS A 103 -15.50 1.35 12.55
N ARG A 104 -14.70 2.37 12.22
CA ARG A 104 -14.26 3.47 13.09
C ARG A 104 -14.14 4.74 12.24
N GLU A 105 -14.28 5.91 12.85
CA GLU A 105 -14.27 7.21 12.14
C GLU A 105 -13.04 7.41 11.24
N ARG A 106 -11.86 7.01 11.71
CA ARG A 106 -10.57 7.20 11.01
C ARG A 106 -10.05 5.93 10.31
N VAL A 107 -10.91 4.93 10.11
CA VAL A 107 -10.53 3.64 9.50
C VAL A 107 -11.24 3.41 8.19
N SER A 108 -10.46 3.10 7.16
CA SER A 108 -10.96 2.72 5.85
C SER A 108 -10.64 1.26 5.55
N VAL A 109 -11.64 0.45 5.24
CA VAL A 109 -11.45 -0.93 4.74
C VAL A 109 -11.78 -0.94 3.24
N LEU A 110 -10.76 -1.11 2.39
CA LEU A 110 -10.85 -0.84 0.95
C LEU A 110 -10.12 -1.91 0.14
N THR A 111 -10.53 -2.07 -1.12
CA THR A 111 -9.67 -2.74 -2.12
C THR A 111 -8.58 -1.79 -2.58
N VAL A 112 -7.50 -2.33 -3.17
CA VAL A 112 -6.40 -1.53 -3.72
C VAL A 112 -6.88 -0.52 -4.76
N GLN A 113 -7.82 -0.91 -5.62
CA GLN A 113 -8.38 -0.05 -6.66
C GLN A 113 -9.10 1.16 -6.07
N ARG A 114 -9.76 1.00 -4.92
CA ARG A 114 -10.45 2.08 -4.19
C ARG A 114 -9.48 2.95 -3.39
N ALA A 115 -8.33 2.42 -3.00
CA ALA A 115 -7.28 3.17 -2.31
C ALA A 115 -6.35 3.95 -3.25
N LYS A 116 -6.45 3.73 -4.58
CA LYS A 116 -5.61 4.43 -5.56
C LYS A 116 -5.84 5.94 -5.49
N GLY A 117 -4.75 6.69 -5.29
CA GLY A 117 -4.79 8.15 -5.15
C GLY A 117 -5.10 8.65 -3.74
N LEU A 118 -5.36 7.75 -2.79
CA LEU A 118 -5.47 8.07 -1.36
C LEU A 118 -4.15 7.81 -0.66
N GLU A 119 -3.92 8.42 0.49
CA GLU A 119 -2.77 8.18 1.37
C GLU A 119 -3.26 8.05 2.81
N PHE A 120 -2.59 7.22 3.60
CA PHE A 120 -2.93 6.93 4.99
C PHE A 120 -1.67 6.91 5.86
N ASP A 121 -1.80 7.32 7.12
CA ASP A 121 -0.67 7.31 8.06
C ASP A 121 -0.22 5.87 8.34
N ALA A 122 -1.18 4.96 8.56
CA ALA A 122 -0.91 3.52 8.64
C ALA A 122 -1.69 2.72 7.61
N VAL A 123 -1.08 1.67 7.07
CA VAL A 123 -1.74 0.70 6.18
C VAL A 123 -1.46 -0.71 6.65
N ILE A 124 -2.51 -1.54 6.69
CA ILE A 124 -2.41 -2.99 6.87
C ILE A 124 -2.84 -3.64 5.56
N VAL A 125 -1.94 -4.40 4.92
CA VAL A 125 -2.21 -5.13 3.68
C VAL A 125 -2.52 -6.59 4.01
N LEU A 126 -3.69 -7.07 3.61
CA LEU A 126 -4.13 -8.46 3.77
C LEU A 126 -3.87 -9.24 2.49
N GLU A 127 -3.37 -10.47 2.60
CA GLU A 127 -3.18 -11.43 1.50
C GLU A 127 -2.50 -10.80 0.27
N PRO A 128 -1.25 -10.31 0.39
CA PRO A 128 -0.58 -9.62 -0.70
C PRO A 128 -0.40 -10.51 -1.94
N GLU A 129 -0.28 -11.83 -1.77
CA GLU A 129 -0.22 -12.79 -2.87
C GLU A 129 -1.54 -12.87 -3.65
N GLU A 130 -2.68 -12.85 -2.96
CA GLU A 130 -3.98 -12.78 -3.65
C GLU A 130 -4.18 -11.46 -4.38
N ILE A 131 -3.74 -10.33 -3.79
CA ILE A 131 -3.77 -9.03 -4.48
C ILE A 131 -2.93 -9.12 -5.76
N ALA A 132 -1.75 -9.72 -5.69
CA ALA A 132 -0.87 -9.89 -6.85
C ALA A 132 -1.43 -10.86 -7.91
N ALA A 133 -2.23 -11.85 -7.51
CA ALA A 133 -2.87 -12.80 -8.43
C ALA A 133 -4.18 -12.28 -9.03
N ALA A 134 -4.85 -11.31 -8.39
CA ALA A 134 -6.20 -10.88 -8.77
C ALA A 134 -6.29 -10.06 -10.07
N SER A 135 -5.17 -9.57 -10.61
CA SER A 135 -5.18 -8.76 -11.84
C SER A 135 -3.99 -9.04 -12.76
N PRO A 136 -4.12 -8.83 -14.09
CA PRO A 136 -2.98 -8.89 -15.03
C PRO A 136 -1.86 -7.88 -14.71
N ARG A 137 -2.17 -6.86 -13.89
CA ARG A 137 -1.22 -5.87 -13.38
C ARG A 137 -0.86 -6.14 -11.93
N GLY A 138 -1.11 -7.33 -11.39
CA GLY A 138 -1.30 -7.54 -9.96
C GLY A 138 -0.11 -7.15 -9.08
N TYR A 139 1.12 -7.33 -9.56
CA TYR A 139 2.29 -6.80 -8.87
C TYR A 139 2.30 -5.25 -8.78
N SER A 140 1.81 -4.54 -9.79
CA SER A 140 1.59 -3.09 -9.73
C SER A 140 0.51 -2.72 -8.71
N ASP A 141 -0.54 -3.53 -8.58
CA ASP A 141 -1.57 -3.32 -7.56
C ASP A 141 -0.99 -3.53 -6.15
N LEU A 142 -0.22 -4.59 -5.94
CA LEU A 142 0.49 -4.82 -4.68
C LEU A 142 1.43 -3.65 -4.36
N TYR A 143 2.17 -3.16 -5.36
CA TYR A 143 2.99 -1.97 -5.20
C TYR A 143 2.19 -0.73 -4.81
N VAL A 144 1.02 -0.51 -5.42
CA VAL A 144 0.12 0.58 -5.02
C VAL A 144 -0.28 0.42 -3.57
N ALA A 145 -0.69 -0.78 -3.14
CA ALA A 145 -1.11 -1.07 -1.77
C ALA A 145 0.00 -0.74 -0.75
N LEU A 146 1.22 -1.26 -0.96
CA LEU A 146 2.38 -1.05 -0.08
C LEU A 146 2.82 0.43 -0.01
N THR A 147 2.45 1.24 -1.00
CA THR A 147 2.85 2.65 -1.09
C THR A 147 1.75 3.63 -0.67
N ARG A 148 0.62 3.13 -0.16
CA ARG A 148 -0.41 4.01 0.42
C ARG A 148 -0.06 4.48 1.84
N ALA A 149 0.87 3.80 2.51
CA ALA A 149 1.36 4.16 3.83
C ALA A 149 2.36 5.32 3.78
N THR A 150 2.13 6.35 4.59
CA THR A 150 3.05 7.48 4.76
C THR A 150 3.87 7.40 6.05
N GLN A 151 3.50 6.54 7.00
CA GLN A 151 4.26 6.34 8.23
C GLN A 151 4.46 4.87 8.61
N ARG A 152 3.40 4.05 8.59
CA ARG A 152 3.42 2.70 9.18
C ARG A 152 2.83 1.68 8.22
N LEU A 153 3.45 0.50 8.13
CA LEU A 153 3.01 -0.58 7.26
C LEU A 153 2.99 -1.92 8.00
N GLY A 154 1.85 -2.61 7.90
CA GLY A 154 1.68 -3.98 8.33
C GLY A 154 1.28 -4.87 7.17
N VAL A 155 1.72 -6.12 7.18
CA VAL A 155 1.29 -7.15 6.23
C VAL A 155 0.74 -8.35 7.00
N ILE A 156 -0.43 -8.82 6.60
CA ILE A 156 -1.07 -9.98 7.19
C ILE A 156 -1.30 -11.05 6.14
N ARG A 157 -1.02 -12.29 6.53
CA ARG A 157 -1.42 -13.50 5.81
C ARG A 157 -2.27 -14.39 6.70
N THR A 158 -3.18 -15.13 6.09
CA THR A 158 -3.89 -16.21 6.76
C THR A 158 -3.16 -17.52 6.55
N GLU A 159 -3.16 -18.37 7.59
CA GLU A 159 -2.67 -19.76 7.52
C GLU A 159 -3.48 -20.61 6.53
#